data_AF-A0ABD0Q457-F1
#
_entry.id   AF-A0ABD0Q457-F1
#
_cell.length_a   1.000
_cell.length_b   1.000
_cell.length_c   1.000
_cell.angle_alpha   90.00
_cell.angle_beta   90.00
_cell.angle_gamma   90.00
#
_symmetry.space_group_name_H-M   'P 1'
#
loop_
_entity.id
_entity.type
_entity.pdbx_description
1 polymer ?
#
loop_
_entity_poly.entity_id
_entity_poly.type
_entity_poly.pdbx_seq_one_letter_code
_entity_poly.pdbx_strand_id
1 'polypeptide(L)'
;MGVQGFQEYIEKHCPNAVVPVELQKLARGSLVGGGRQRPPQTPLRLLVDAENCLHRLYGGFYTDWVSGGQWNHMLGYLAALAKACFNGNIELLVCFNGALEKGRLHEWVKRQQIVSHVQNKGTPPPKVWFLPPVCMAHCIRLALLRFHIG
;
A
#
# COMPACT_ATOMS: atom_id res chain seq x y z
N MET A 1 -3.21 7.63 9.25
CA MET A 1 -4.02 8.83 9.55
C MET A 1 -5.25 8.81 8.66
N GLY A 2 -6.44 9.05 9.20
CA GLY A 2 -7.67 9.12 8.44
C GLY A 2 -8.76 9.78 9.27
N VAL A 3 -9.72 10.43 8.61
CA VAL A 3 -10.87 11.00 9.28
C VAL A 3 -11.91 9.90 9.47
N GLN A 4 -12.17 9.51 10.72
CA GLN A 4 -13.11 8.44 11.04
C GLN A 4 -14.51 8.79 10.53
N GLY A 5 -15.17 7.84 9.87
CA GLY A 5 -16.53 8.02 9.32
C GLY A 5 -16.60 8.87 8.04
N PHE A 6 -15.49 9.42 7.54
CA PHE A 6 -15.51 10.30 6.37
C PHE A 6 -15.95 9.60 5.09
N GLN A 7 -15.48 8.36 4.86
CA GLN A 7 -15.91 7.57 3.70
C GLN A 7 -17.42 7.32 3.73
N GLU A 8 -17.95 6.84 4.86
CA GLU A 8 -19.38 6.56 5.03
C GLU A 8 -20.23 7.84 4.87
N TYR A 9 -19.73 8.97 5.37
CA TYR A 9 -20.38 10.26 5.19
C TYR A 9 -20.47 10.66 3.72
N ILE A 10 -19.36 10.59 2.97
CA ILE A 10 -19.32 10.92 1.54
C ILE A 10 -20.24 9.99 0.75
N GLU A 11 -20.16 8.68 0.97
CA GLU A 11 -20.96 7.70 0.23
C GLU A 11 -22.47 7.92 0.46
N LYS A 12 -22.88 8.33 1.66
CA LYS A 12 -24.31 8.56 1.99
C LYS A 12 -24.82 9.95 1.59
N HIS A 13 -24.01 10.99 1.72
CA HIS A 13 -24.47 12.38 1.59
C HIS A 13 -23.95 13.09 0.33
N CYS A 14 -22.96 12.51 -0.36
CA CYS A 14 -22.33 13.09 -1.54
C CYS A 14 -22.15 12.05 -2.66
N PRO A 15 -23.23 11.48 -3.22
CA PRO A 15 -23.15 10.38 -4.18
C PRO A 15 -22.38 10.73 -5.46
N ASN A 16 -22.37 12.01 -5.86
CA ASN A 16 -21.62 12.48 -7.03
C ASN A 16 -20.11 12.66 -6.76
N ALA A 17 -19.66 12.57 -5.51
CA ALA A 17 -18.25 12.71 -5.15
C ALA A 17 -17.47 11.40 -5.26
N VAL A 18 -18.15 10.26 -5.44
CA VAL A 18 -17.53 8.93 -5.57
C VAL A 18 -17.80 8.39 -6.96
N VAL A 19 -16.73 8.08 -7.67
CA VAL A 19 -16.82 7.44 -9.00
C VAL A 19 -16.01 6.15 -8.96
N PRO A 20 -16.64 4.98 -9.16
CA PRO A 20 -15.90 3.74 -9.31
C PRO A 20 -15.11 3.78 -10.62
N VAL A 21 -13.81 3.55 -10.53
CA VAL A 21 -12.92 3.55 -11.70
C VAL A 21 -12.15 2.24 -11.80
N GLU A 22 -12.06 1.71 -13.01
CA GLU A 22 -11.14 0.62 -13.32
C GLU A 22 -9.84 1.23 -13.85
N LEU A 23 -8.76 1.12 -13.06
CA LEU A 23 -7.49 1.80 -13.36
C LEU A 23 -6.93 1.44 -14.74
N GLN A 24 -7.10 0.21 -15.20
CA GLN A 24 -6.66 -0.22 -16.53
C GLN A 24 -7.48 0.43 -17.66
N LYS A 25 -8.79 0.62 -17.48
CA LYS A 25 -9.64 1.34 -18.44
C LYS A 25 -9.28 2.83 -18.47
N LEU A 26 -9.04 3.40 -17.29
CA LEU A 26 -8.63 4.79 -17.14
C LEU A 26 -7.28 5.04 -17.85
N ALA A 27 -6.31 4.16 -17.65
CA ALA A 27 -4.99 4.23 -18.29
C ALA A 27 -5.02 4.06 -19.82
N ARG A 28 -6.04 3.37 -20.34
CA ARG A 28 -6.28 3.22 -21.79
C ARG A 28 -7.07 4.37 -22.41
N GLY A 29 -7.47 5.38 -21.63
CA GLY A 29 -8.22 6.55 -22.11
C GLY A 29 -9.73 6.36 -22.17
N SER A 30 -10.27 5.24 -21.67
CA SER A 30 -11.71 5.11 -21.42
C SER A 30 -12.07 5.89 -20.16
N LEU A 31 -12.47 7.15 -20.35
CA LEU A 31 -13.07 7.94 -19.27
C LEU A 31 -14.47 7.40 -18.94
N VAL A 32 -14.82 7.46 -17.66
CA VAL A 32 -16.21 7.40 -17.19
C VAL A 32 -16.90 8.66 -17.72
N GLY A 33 -17.73 8.52 -18.77
CA GLY A 33 -18.48 9.66 -19.35
C GLY A 33 -18.19 10.06 -20.80
N GLY A 34 -17.72 9.15 -21.66
CA GLY A 34 -18.02 9.25 -23.10
C GLY A 34 -17.21 10.25 -23.95
N GLY A 35 -15.95 10.56 -23.62
CA GLY A 35 -15.17 11.49 -24.44
C GLY A 35 -13.67 11.33 -24.37
N ARG A 36 -13.10 10.36 -25.09
CA ARG A 36 -11.75 10.39 -25.71
C ARG A 36 -11.51 9.08 -26.48
N GLN A 37 -11.53 9.15 -27.82
CA GLN A 37 -11.23 8.00 -28.70
C GLN A 37 -9.73 7.76 -28.91
N ARG A 38 -8.85 8.58 -28.33
CA ARG A 38 -7.40 8.50 -28.54
C ARG A 38 -6.72 7.99 -27.26
N PRO A 39 -5.94 6.90 -27.32
CA PRO A 39 -5.20 6.44 -26.16
C PRO A 39 -4.26 7.57 -25.69
N PRO A 40 -4.19 7.85 -24.38
CA PRO A 40 -3.29 8.86 -23.85
C PRO A 40 -1.85 8.49 -24.25
N GLN A 41 -1.10 9.46 -24.76
CA GLN A 41 0.31 9.26 -25.16
C GLN A 41 1.23 9.05 -23.95
N THR A 42 0.73 9.30 -22.74
CA THR A 42 1.45 9.20 -21.47
C THR A 42 0.81 8.14 -20.57
N PRO A 43 1.59 7.39 -19.79
CA PRO A 43 1.05 6.42 -18.83
C PRO A 43 0.22 7.10 -17.74
N LEU A 44 -0.72 6.36 -17.15
CA LEU A 44 -1.45 6.80 -15.95
C LEU A 44 -0.49 6.78 -14.77
N ARG A 45 -0.23 7.93 -14.17
CA ARG A 45 0.63 8.04 -12.99
C ARG A 45 -0.17 7.84 -11.71
N LEU A 46 0.24 6.88 -10.88
CA LEU A 46 -0.36 6.60 -9.59
C LEU A 46 0.67 6.76 -8.49
N LEU A 47 0.34 7.58 -7.49
CA LEU A 47 1.15 7.76 -6.29
C LEU A 47 0.56 6.92 -5.15
N VAL A 48 1.40 6.12 -4.49
CA VAL A 48 1.03 5.29 -3.35
C VAL A 48 1.79 5.77 -2.11
N ASP A 49 1.05 6.05 -1.06
CA ASP A 49 1.62 6.23 0.29
C ASP A 49 2.11 4.88 0.81
N ALA A 50 3.43 4.73 0.90
CA ALA A 50 4.04 3.48 1.33
C ALA A 50 3.69 3.16 2.78
N GLU A 51 3.75 4.12 3.71
CA GLU A 51 3.65 3.86 5.15
C GLU A 51 2.31 3.19 5.51
N ASN A 52 1.21 3.70 4.96
CA ASN A 52 -0.11 3.13 5.17
C ASN A 52 -0.34 1.83 4.37
N CYS A 53 0.46 1.60 3.33
CA CYS A 53 0.35 0.44 2.45
C CYS A 53 1.40 -0.64 2.69
N LEU A 54 2.33 -0.49 3.66
CA LEU A 54 3.45 -1.42 3.86
C LEU A 54 2.98 -2.87 3.98
N HIS A 55 1.92 -3.13 4.73
CA HIS A 55 1.34 -4.46 4.86
C HIS A 55 0.84 -5.04 3.53
N ARG A 56 0.30 -4.21 2.63
CA ARG A 56 -0.17 -4.65 1.30
C ARG A 56 0.97 -4.79 0.32
N LEU A 57 1.95 -3.87 0.36
CA LEU A 57 3.17 -3.94 -0.44
C LEU A 57 4.01 -5.17 -0.07
N TYR A 58 3.92 -5.61 1.18
CA TYR A 58 4.50 -6.87 1.65
C TYR A 58 3.83 -8.13 1.05
N GLY A 59 2.69 -7.97 0.36
CA GLY A 59 1.87 -9.06 -0.19
C GLY A 59 0.64 -9.38 0.64
N GLY A 60 0.37 -8.65 1.72
CA GLY A 60 -0.82 -8.86 2.55
C GLY A 60 -0.76 -10.12 3.41
N PHE A 61 0.41 -10.73 3.58
CA PHE A 61 0.62 -11.90 4.45
C PHE A 61 0.98 -11.47 5.88
N TYR A 62 0.09 -11.76 6.84
CA TYR A 62 0.17 -11.21 8.20
C TYR A 62 0.80 -12.14 9.24
N THR A 63 0.88 -13.44 8.97
CA THR A 63 1.40 -14.41 9.94
C THR A 63 2.92 -14.46 9.95
N ASP A 64 3.56 -14.14 8.84
CA ASP A 64 5.00 -14.37 8.69
C ASP A 64 5.87 -13.16 9.01
N TRP A 65 5.34 -11.93 8.97
CA TRP A 65 6.18 -10.72 9.16
C TRP A 65 6.80 -10.64 10.56
N VAL A 66 6.17 -11.23 11.58
CA VAL A 66 6.70 -11.28 12.96
C VAL A 66 7.85 -12.28 13.06
N SER A 67 7.77 -13.41 12.35
CA SER A 67 8.74 -14.52 12.41
C SER A 67 9.90 -14.37 11.42
N GLY A 68 10.21 -13.14 11.00
CA GLY A 68 11.28 -12.88 10.03
C GLY A 68 10.85 -12.88 8.57
N GLY A 69 9.58 -13.14 8.26
CA GLY A 69 8.95 -12.83 6.99
C GLY A 69 9.20 -13.80 5.81
N GLN A 70 8.22 -13.91 4.92
CA GLN A 70 8.35 -14.56 3.61
C GLN A 70 8.74 -13.55 2.52
N TRP A 71 9.99 -13.09 2.52
CA TRP A 71 10.50 -12.09 1.57
C TRP A 71 10.40 -12.53 0.11
N ASN A 72 10.52 -13.82 -0.18
CA ASN A 72 10.38 -14.34 -1.54
C ASN A 72 8.95 -14.17 -2.07
N HIS A 73 7.93 -14.39 -1.22
CA HIS A 73 6.54 -14.12 -1.58
C HIS A 73 6.30 -12.63 -1.79
N MET A 74 6.86 -11.77 -0.94
CA MET A 74 6.82 -10.31 -1.15
C MET A 74 7.43 -9.95 -2.51
N LEU A 75 8.62 -10.46 -2.85
CA LEU A 75 9.26 -10.18 -4.13
C LEU A 75 8.41 -10.67 -5.31
N GLY A 76 7.85 -11.87 -5.23
CA GLY A 76 6.95 -12.40 -6.26
C GLY A 76 5.69 -11.55 -6.42
N TYR A 77 5.10 -11.11 -5.31
CA TYR A 77 3.94 -10.20 -5.31
C TYR A 77 4.28 -8.86 -5.96
N LEU A 78 5.40 -8.23 -5.57
CA LEU A 78 5.84 -6.96 -6.14
C LEU A 78 6.19 -7.08 -7.63
N ALA A 79 6.77 -8.21 -8.06
CA ALA A 79 7.00 -8.49 -9.47
C ALA A 79 5.69 -8.59 -10.26
N ALA A 80 4.68 -9.28 -9.72
CA ALA A 80 3.36 -9.39 -10.32
C ALA A 80 2.66 -8.02 -10.39
N LEU A 81 2.77 -7.21 -9.34
CA LEU A 81 2.27 -5.84 -9.30
C LEU A 81 2.93 -4.98 -10.39
N ALA A 82 4.26 -4.97 -10.45
CA ALA A 82 5.02 -4.21 -11.45
C ALA A 82 4.62 -4.62 -12.89
N LYS A 83 4.50 -5.93 -13.13
CA LYS A 83 4.06 -6.47 -14.42
C LYS A 83 2.63 -6.05 -14.77
N ALA A 84 1.71 -6.06 -13.80
CA ALA A 84 0.34 -5.63 -14.01
C ALA A 84 0.25 -4.13 -14.33
N CYS A 85 1.04 -3.29 -13.64
CA CYS A 85 1.13 -1.85 -13.91
C CYS A 85 1.70 -1.58 -15.31
N PHE A 86 2.80 -2.25 -15.67
CA PHE A 86 3.41 -2.13 -17.00
C PHE A 86 2.44 -2.51 -18.12
N ASN A 87 1.78 -3.67 -18.02
CA ASN A 87 0.77 -4.11 -18.98
C ASN A 87 -0.47 -3.20 -19.03
N GLY A 88 -0.73 -2.48 -17.94
CA GLY A 88 -1.82 -1.53 -17.81
C GLY A 88 -1.52 -0.14 -18.34
N ASN A 89 -0.29 0.15 -18.80
CA ASN A 89 0.18 1.52 -19.09
C ASN A 89 0.07 2.45 -17.85
N ILE A 90 0.43 1.90 -16.69
CA ILE A 90 0.38 2.59 -15.40
C ILE A 90 1.80 2.75 -14.88
N GLU A 91 2.18 4.00 -14.60
CA GLU A 91 3.42 4.37 -13.93
C GLU A 91 3.14 4.50 -12.43
N LEU A 92 3.67 3.56 -11.65
CA LEU A 92 3.49 3.53 -10.20
C LEU A 92 4.67 4.24 -9.51
N LEU A 93 4.36 5.14 -8.58
CA LEU A 93 5.31 5.77 -7.68
C LEU A 93 4.91 5.49 -6.23
N VAL A 94 5.87 5.13 -5.39
CA VAL A 94 5.65 4.71 -4.00
C VAL A 94 6.46 5.63 -3.07
N CYS A 95 5.75 6.50 -2.37
CA CYS A 95 6.36 7.47 -1.46
C CYS A 95 6.61 6.88 -0.08
N PHE A 96 7.89 6.82 0.30
CA PHE A 96 8.32 6.50 1.66
C PHE A 96 8.56 7.78 2.44
N ASN A 97 8.04 7.83 3.67
CA ASN A 97 8.31 8.93 4.57
C ASN A 97 9.81 8.95 4.95
N GLY A 98 10.44 10.12 4.79
CA GLY A 98 11.87 10.31 5.02
C GLY A 98 12.23 10.83 6.41
N ALA A 99 11.25 11.25 7.22
CA ALA A 99 11.48 11.91 8.49
C ALA A 99 10.86 11.17 9.68
N LEU A 100 11.62 11.07 10.78
CA LEU A 100 11.09 10.63 12.07
C LEU A 100 10.27 11.79 12.67
N GLU A 101 8.94 11.74 12.55
CA GLU A 101 8.08 12.74 13.20
C GLU A 101 8.02 12.53 14.72
N LYS A 102 8.06 13.62 15.48
CA LYS A 102 7.96 13.63 16.95
C LYS A 102 6.65 13.00 17.48
N GLY A 103 5.61 12.89 16.64
CA GLY A 103 4.31 12.28 16.99
C GLY A 103 4.30 10.74 17.04
N ARG A 104 5.39 10.06 16.69
CA ARG A 104 5.42 8.58 16.58
C ARG A 104 5.64 7.83 17.90
N LEU A 105 5.68 8.52 19.05
CA LEU A 105 5.80 7.87 20.37
C LEU A 105 4.72 6.81 20.59
N HIS A 106 3.50 7.06 20.12
CA HIS A 106 2.40 6.12 20.21
C HIS A 106 2.66 4.82 19.42
N GLU A 107 3.39 4.87 18.32
CA GLU A 107 3.81 3.67 17.56
C GLU A 107 4.84 2.87 18.35
N TRP A 108 5.72 3.54 19.09
CA TRP A 108 6.69 2.87 19.97
C TRP A 108 6.00 2.11 21.10
N VAL A 109 4.96 2.70 21.71
CA VAL A 109 4.13 2.01 22.72
C VAL A 109 3.45 0.77 22.13
N LYS A 110 2.95 0.84 20.88
CA LYS A 110 2.38 -0.33 20.19
C LYS A 110 3.42 -1.45 19.95
N ARG A 111 4.70 -1.11 19.69
CA ARG A 111 5.79 -2.13 19.58
C ARG A 111 5.88 -2.98 20.84
N GLN A 112 5.83 -2.33 22.01
CA GLN A 112 5.93 -3.02 23.29
C GLN A 112 4.78 -4.03 23.49
N GLN A 113 3.56 -3.66 23.09
CA GLN A 113 2.41 -4.57 23.19
C GLN A 113 2.53 -5.78 22.26
N ILE A 114 3.06 -5.60 21.05
CA ILE A 114 3.30 -6.71 20.10
C ILE A 114 4.34 -7.67 20.66
N VAL A 115 5.47 -7.14 21.12
CA VAL A 115 6.55 -7.97 21.71
C VAL A 115 6.02 -8.75 22.91
N SER A 116 5.28 -8.09 23.79
CA SER A 116 4.67 -8.74 24.96
C SER A 116 3.67 -9.83 24.57
N HIS A 117 2.82 -9.60 23.56
CA HIS A 117 1.86 -10.63 23.08
C HIS A 117 2.59 -11.85 22.51
N VAL A 118 3.61 -11.64 21.68
CA VAL A 118 4.39 -12.73 21.09
C VAL A 118 5.10 -13.54 22.17
N GLN A 119 5.72 -12.87 23.16
CA GLN A 119 6.38 -13.52 24.29
C GLN A 119 5.42 -14.33 25.15
N ASN A 120 4.24 -13.77 25.46
CA ASN A 120 3.30 -14.40 26.40
C ASN A 120 2.40 -15.45 25.75
N LYS A 121 2.01 -15.27 24.49
CA LYS A 121 1.03 -16.12 23.80
C LYS A 121 1.60 -16.99 22.69
N GLY A 122 2.84 -16.75 22.24
CA GLY A 122 3.48 -17.54 21.18
C GLY A 122 2.74 -17.54 19.84
N THR A 123 1.81 -16.61 19.64
CA THR A 123 0.95 -16.52 18.45
C THR A 123 1.10 -15.15 17.79
N PRO A 124 0.89 -15.04 16.47
CA PRO A 124 0.93 -13.74 15.80
C PRO A 124 -0.19 -12.81 16.35
N PRO A 125 0.09 -11.51 16.51
CA PRO A 125 -0.89 -10.55 17.01
C PRO A 125 -2.02 -10.31 15.99
N PRO A 126 -3.18 -9.79 16.43
CA PRO A 126 -4.27 -9.41 15.53
C PRO A 126 -3.84 -8.42 14.44
N LYS A 127 -4.47 -8.50 13.26
CA LYS A 127 -4.15 -7.66 12.08
C LYS A 127 -4.18 -6.15 12.37
N VAL A 128 -5.10 -5.70 13.22
CA VAL A 128 -5.22 -4.28 13.63
C VAL A 128 -3.98 -3.77 14.39
N TRP A 129 -3.14 -4.67 14.90
CA TRP A 129 -1.88 -4.35 15.55
C TRP A 129 -0.67 -4.44 14.61
N PHE A 130 -0.88 -4.50 13.29
CA PHE A 130 0.23 -4.50 12.35
C PHE A 130 1.14 -3.30 12.61
N LEU A 131 2.42 -3.58 12.77
CA LEU A 131 3.44 -2.57 12.88
C LEU A 131 4.69 -3.05 12.15
N PRO A 132 5.15 -2.33 11.13
CA PRO A 132 6.23 -2.82 10.28
C PRO A 132 7.53 -2.97 11.08
N PRO A 133 8.26 -4.09 10.93
CA PRO A 133 9.64 -4.20 11.38
C PRO A 133 10.49 -3.07 10.80
N VAL A 134 11.54 -2.65 11.53
CA VAL A 134 12.35 -1.47 11.20
C VAL A 134 12.93 -1.54 9.78
N CYS A 135 13.33 -2.73 9.32
CA CYS A 135 13.88 -2.93 7.98
C CYS A 135 12.82 -3.09 6.89
N MET A 136 11.56 -3.37 7.21
CA MET A 136 10.56 -3.77 6.20
C MET A 136 10.35 -2.68 5.15
N ALA A 137 10.20 -1.42 5.56
CA ALA A 137 10.06 -0.30 4.64
C ALA A 137 11.28 -0.17 3.71
N HIS A 138 12.48 -0.36 4.25
CA HIS A 138 13.72 -0.31 3.48
C HIS A 138 13.83 -1.48 2.49
N CYS A 139 13.53 -2.71 2.92
CA CYS A 139 13.53 -3.90 2.06
C CYS A 139 12.51 -3.78 0.92
N ILE A 140 11.31 -3.28 1.21
CA ILE A 140 10.28 -3.03 0.20
C ILE A 140 10.76 -1.96 -0.78
N ARG A 141 11.36 -0.85 -0.29
CA ARG A 141 11.91 0.20 -1.15
C ARG A 141 12.97 -0.36 -2.12
N LEU A 142 13.93 -1.14 -1.62
CA LEU A 142 14.96 -1.76 -2.46
C LEU A 142 14.35 -2.75 -3.47
N ALA A 143 13.34 -3.52 -3.06
CA ALA A 143 12.62 -4.43 -3.95
C ALA A 143 11.87 -3.67 -5.07
N LEU A 144 11.21 -2.56 -4.75
CA LEU A 144 10.52 -1.72 -5.74
C LEU A 144 11.49 -1.12 -6.76
N LEU A 145 12.65 -0.65 -6.31
CA LEU A 145 13.72 -0.17 -7.19
C LEU A 145 14.18 -1.26 -8.17
N ARG A 146 14.31 -2.51 -7.70
CA ARG A 146 14.63 -3.66 -8.56
C ARG A 146 13.59 -3.88 -9.66
N PHE A 147 12.33 -3.53 -9.44
CA PHE A 147 11.24 -3.65 -10.40
C PHE A 147 10.94 -2.35 -11.16
N HIS A 148 11.83 -1.37 -11.10
CA HIS A 148 11.69 -0.07 -11.76
C HIS A 148 10.45 0.73 -11.31
N ILE A 149 10.03 0.54 -10.05
CA ILE A 149 9.01 1.37 -9.40
C ILE A 149 9.74 2.44 -8.58
N GLY A 150 9.42 3.71 -8.85
CA GLY A 150 10.01 4.89 -8.21
C GLY A 150 9.45 5.20 -6.83
#